data_AF-A0A3N5H7B5-F1
#
_entry.id   AF-A0A3N5H7B5-F1
#
_cell.length_a   1.000
_cell.length_b   1.000
_cell.length_c   1.000
_cell.angle_alpha   90.00
_cell.angle_beta   90.00
_cell.angle_gamma   90.00
#
_symmetry.space_group_name_H-M   'P 1'
#
loop_
_entity.id
_entity.type
_entity.pdbx_description
1 polymer ?
#
loop_
_entity_poly.entity_id
_entity_poly.type
_entity_poly.pdbx_seq_one_letter_code
_entity_poly.pdbx_strand_id
1 'polypeptide(L)'
;MSKMEFLYRSHLDQETLQVWIEEEWLVPQVSEPDVTFTEADVARAQLILDLKKDLGVNDEGIGVILNLLDQMHSLRRALAGKSGARGSFPGEDS
;
A
#
# COMPACT_ATOMS: atom_id res chain seq x y z
N MET A 1 11.03 5.57 -1.88
CA MET A 1 12.23 4.70 -2.01
C MET A 1 12.34 4.23 -3.45
N SER A 2 13.57 3.94 -3.91
CA SER A 2 13.81 3.45 -5.29
C SER A 2 13.36 1.99 -5.44
N LYS A 3 13.19 1.53 -6.69
CA LYS A 3 12.87 0.12 -6.99
C LYS A 3 13.87 -0.87 -6.39
N MET A 4 15.17 -0.59 -6.48
CA MET A 4 16.20 -1.49 -5.93
C MET A 4 16.12 -1.59 -4.41
N GLU A 5 15.91 -0.45 -3.74
CA GLU A 5 15.80 -0.44 -2.28
C GLU A 5 14.52 -1.13 -1.79
N PHE A 6 13.44 -0.98 -2.54
CA PHE A 6 12.21 -1.74 -2.29
C PHE A 6 12.46 -3.25 -2.36
N LEU A 7 13.04 -3.75 -3.46
CA LEU A 7 13.31 -5.19 -3.65
C LEU A 7 14.18 -5.77 -2.52
N TYR A 8 15.22 -5.02 -2.11
CA TYR A 8 16.09 -5.42 -1.00
C TYR A 8 15.32 -5.50 0.33
N ARG A 9 14.49 -4.51 0.65
CA ARG A 9 13.77 -4.46 1.94
C ARG A 9 12.60 -5.43 2.02
N SER A 10 11.90 -5.66 0.92
CA SER A 10 10.75 -6.56 0.87
C SER A 10 11.16 -8.01 0.57
N HIS A 11 12.44 -8.30 0.39
CA HIS A 11 12.95 -9.63 0.00
C HIS A 11 12.22 -10.20 -1.22
N LEU A 12 11.93 -9.33 -2.19
CA LEU A 12 11.25 -9.70 -3.43
C LEU A 12 12.21 -9.67 -4.61
N ASP A 13 11.95 -10.57 -5.55
CA ASP A 13 12.58 -10.57 -6.85
C ASP A 13 11.86 -9.64 -7.83
N GLN A 14 12.60 -9.15 -8.82
CA GLN A 14 12.05 -8.22 -9.82
C GLN A 14 10.90 -8.82 -10.63
N GLU A 15 10.96 -10.11 -10.94
CA GLU A 15 9.90 -10.82 -11.68
C GLU A 15 8.60 -10.86 -10.89
N THR A 16 8.67 -11.27 -9.62
CA THR A 16 7.52 -11.30 -8.72
C THR A 16 6.93 -9.91 -8.51
N LEU A 17 7.76 -8.88 -8.35
CA LEU A 17 7.29 -7.50 -8.28
C LEU A 17 6.51 -7.09 -9.53
N GLN A 18 7.01 -7.45 -10.72
CA GLN A 18 6.35 -7.11 -11.98
C GLN A 18 4.96 -7.76 -12.06
N VAL A 19 4.85 -9.04 -11.72
CA VAL A 19 3.56 -9.75 -11.65
C VAL A 19 2.61 -9.06 -10.67
N TRP A 20 3.10 -8.64 -9.51
CA TRP A 20 2.25 -7.99 -8.50
C TRP A 20 1.78 -6.60 -8.90
N ILE A 21 2.55 -5.89 -9.74
CA ILE A 21 2.11 -4.62 -10.33
C ILE A 21 1.06 -4.88 -11.41
N GLU A 22 1.25 -5.91 -12.25
CA GLU A 22 0.31 -6.30 -13.31
C GLU A 22 -1.03 -6.79 -12.75
N GLU A 23 -1.01 -7.52 -11.65
CA GLU A 23 -2.21 -7.98 -10.91
C GLU A 23 -2.81 -6.88 -10.01
N GLU A 24 -2.29 -5.65 -10.06
CA GLU A 24 -2.70 -4.50 -9.24
C GLU A 24 -2.59 -4.74 -7.71
N TRP A 25 -1.82 -5.73 -7.28
CA TRP A 25 -1.58 -6.02 -5.86
C TRP A 25 -0.66 -5.01 -5.21
N LEU A 26 0.28 -4.44 -5.98
CA LEU A 26 1.12 -3.33 -5.57
C LEU A 26 0.95 -2.17 -6.55
N VAL A 27 0.56 -1.01 -6.03
CA VAL A 27 0.37 0.20 -6.83
C VAL A 27 1.37 1.26 -6.37
N PRO A 28 2.61 1.23 -6.89
CA PRO A 28 3.60 2.22 -6.52
C PRO A 28 3.24 3.60 -7.07
N GLN A 29 3.79 4.65 -6.45
CA GLN A 29 3.68 6.00 -6.99
C GLN A 29 4.61 6.15 -8.18
N VAL A 30 4.03 6.22 -9.37
CA VAL A 30 4.74 6.53 -10.62
C VAL A 30 4.86 8.05 -10.73
N SER A 31 6.05 8.57 -10.43
CA SER A 31 6.41 9.96 -10.66
C SER A 31 7.45 9.97 -11.78
N GLU A 32 7.03 10.13 -13.03
CA GLU A 32 7.95 10.15 -14.17
C GLU A 32 9.17 11.05 -13.90
N PRO A 33 10.42 10.55 -14.05
CA PRO A 33 10.83 9.30 -14.69
C PRO A 33 10.97 8.06 -13.79
N ASP A 34 10.70 8.15 -12.49
CA ASP A 34 11.01 7.10 -11.51
C ASP A 34 9.78 6.52 -10.79
N VAL A 35 9.79 5.20 -10.60
CA VAL A 35 8.83 4.51 -9.74
C VAL A 35 9.29 4.61 -8.29
N THR A 36 8.45 5.18 -7.44
CA THR A 36 8.72 5.35 -6.02
C THR A 36 7.80 4.49 -5.17
N PHE A 37 8.40 3.80 -4.20
CA PHE A 37 7.69 2.98 -3.23
C PHE A 37 7.68 3.65 -1.85
N THR A 38 6.73 3.27 -1.03
CA THR A 38 6.52 3.75 0.34
C THR A 38 6.70 2.61 1.35
N GLU A 39 6.83 2.95 2.64
CA GLU A 39 6.85 1.92 3.71
C GLU A 39 5.59 1.05 3.70
N ALA A 40 4.45 1.62 3.30
CA ALA A 40 3.20 0.88 3.18
C ALA A 40 3.28 -0.19 2.09
N ASP A 41 3.97 0.10 0.98
CA ASP A 41 4.18 -0.87 -0.10
C ASP A 41 5.07 -2.02 0.38
N VAL A 42 6.11 -1.74 1.15
CA VAL A 42 6.99 -2.79 1.72
C VAL A 42 6.20 -3.67 2.69
N ALA A 43 5.40 -3.08 3.58
CA ALA A 43 4.58 -3.84 4.52
C ALA A 43 3.53 -4.71 3.78
N ARG A 44 2.91 -4.18 2.73
CA ARG A 44 1.98 -4.91 1.87
C ARG A 44 2.68 -6.06 1.17
N ALA A 45 3.88 -5.82 0.66
CA ALA A 45 4.65 -6.83 -0.04
C ALA A 45 5.08 -7.99 0.87
N GLN A 46 5.53 -7.68 2.08
CA GLN A 46 5.84 -8.69 3.09
C GLN A 46 4.60 -9.52 3.47
N LEU A 47 3.45 -8.86 3.65
CA LEU A 47 2.19 -9.57 3.93
C LEU A 47 1.81 -10.55 2.84
N ILE A 48 1.96 -10.18 1.56
CA ILE A 48 1.68 -11.09 0.44
C ILE A 48 2.64 -12.28 0.47
N LEU A 49 3.94 -12.05 0.76
CA LEU A 49 4.91 -13.15 0.92
C LEU A 49 4.51 -14.10 2.04
N ASP A 50 4.12 -13.57 3.20
CA ASP A 50 3.71 -14.37 4.36
C ASP A 50 2.44 -15.17 4.03
N LEU A 51 1.47 -14.58 3.33
CA LEU A 51 0.27 -15.30 2.87
C LEU A 51 0.59 -16.43 1.88
N LYS A 52 1.53 -16.22 0.95
CA LYS A 52 1.96 -17.25 -0.01
C LYS A 52 2.78 -18.37 0.65
N LYS A 53 3.77 -17.99 1.47
CA LYS A 53 4.77 -18.91 2.03
C LYS A 53 4.26 -19.64 3.26
N ASP A 54 3.63 -18.93 4.19
CA ASP A 54 3.26 -19.49 5.50
C ASP A 54 1.84 -20.05 5.50
N LEU A 55 0.91 -19.43 4.74
CA LEU A 55 -0.48 -19.86 4.69
C LEU A 55 -0.86 -20.64 3.43
N GLY A 56 0.03 -20.71 2.43
CA GLY A 56 -0.23 -21.43 1.18
C GLY A 56 -1.39 -20.88 0.36
N VAL A 57 -1.70 -19.59 0.50
CA VAL A 57 -2.79 -18.94 -0.24
C VAL A 57 -2.41 -18.83 -1.71
N ASN A 58 -3.35 -19.17 -2.60
CA ASN A 58 -3.18 -19.03 -4.03
C ASN A 58 -3.32 -17.56 -4.48
N ASP A 59 -2.96 -17.28 -5.73
CA ASP A 59 -2.96 -15.92 -6.26
C ASP A 59 -4.37 -15.28 -6.23
N GLU A 60 -5.42 -16.05 -6.53
CA GLU A 60 -6.81 -15.57 -6.41
C GLU A 60 -7.18 -15.18 -4.98
N GLY A 61 -6.78 -15.99 -3.99
CA GLY A 61 -7.04 -15.73 -2.59
C GLY A 61 -6.33 -14.47 -2.08
N ILE A 62 -5.12 -14.21 -2.58
CA ILE A 62 -4.37 -12.99 -2.26
C ILE A 62 -5.14 -11.75 -2.75
N GLY A 63 -5.60 -11.75 -3.99
CA GLY A 63 -6.39 -10.63 -4.54
C GLY A 63 -7.62 -10.32 -3.67
N VAL A 64 -8.33 -11.36 -3.22
CA VAL A 64 -9.47 -11.21 -2.31
C VAL A 64 -9.06 -10.61 -0.97
N ILE A 65 -8.01 -11.13 -0.33
CA ILE A 65 -7.53 -10.63 0.97
C ILE A 65 -7.07 -9.18 0.87
N LEU A 66 -6.32 -8.83 -0.18
CA LEU A 66 -5.86 -7.46 -0.41
C LEU A 66 -7.01 -6.49 -0.60
N ASN A 67 -8.03 -6.86 -1.39
CA ASN A 67 -9.21 -6.04 -1.58
C ASN A 67 -9.97 -5.82 -0.25
N LEU A 68 -10.08 -6.85 0.59
CA LEU A 68 -10.68 -6.72 1.92
C LEU A 68 -9.87 -5.81 2.84
N LEU A 69 -8.54 -5.90 2.81
CA LEU A 69 -7.66 -5.00 3.55
C LEU A 69 -7.83 -3.55 3.08
N ASP A 70 -7.90 -3.31 1.77
CA ASP A 70 -8.10 -1.98 1.20
C ASP A 70 -9.44 -1.36 1.62
N GLN A 71 -10.50 -2.16 1.66
CA GLN A 71 -11.81 -1.75 2.19
C GLN A 71 -11.73 -1.38 3.68
N MET A 72 -11.03 -2.16 4.50
CA MET A 72 -10.84 -1.84 5.92
C MET A 72 -10.00 -0.57 6.13
N HIS A 73 -8.93 -0.40 5.34
CA HIS A 73 -8.10 0.80 5.40
C HIS A 73 -8.84 2.05 4.92
N SER A 74 -9.69 1.94 3.89
CA SER A 74 -10.52 3.05 3.42
C SER A 74 -11.55 3.47 4.47
N LEU A 75 -12.21 2.50 5.13
CA LEU A 75 -13.14 2.77 6.21
C LEU A 75 -12.46 3.44 7.40
N ARG A 76 -11.28 2.93 7.81
CA ARG A 76 -10.49 3.54 8.90
C ARG A 76 -10.05 4.95 8.57
N ARG A 77 -9.64 5.22 7.33
CA ARG A 77 -9.32 6.58 6.85
C ARG A 77 -10.55 7.50 6.85
N ALA A 78 -11.72 7.00 6.43
CA ALA A 78 -12.96 7.78 6.44
C ALA A 78 -13.39 8.17 7.87
N LEU A 79 -13.19 7.27 8.84
CA LEU A 79 -13.45 7.54 10.25
C LEU A 79 -12.41 8.49 10.86
N ALA A 80 -11.12 8.34 10.51
CA ALA A 80 -10.06 9.24 10.95
C ALA A 80 -10.18 10.66 10.33
N GLY A 81 -10.70 10.76 9.11
CA GLY A 81 -10.88 12.02 8.38
C GLY A 81 -11.99 12.94 8.92
N LYS A 82 -12.82 12.46 9.86
CA LYS A 82 -13.91 13.25 10.47
C LYS A 82 -13.58 13.89 11.82
N SER A 83 -12.32 13.82 12.28
CA SER A 83 -11.90 14.40 13.58
C SER A 83 -10.96 15.61 13.45
N GLY A 84 -10.68 16.12 12.24
CA GLY A 84 -9.70 17.19 12.02
C GLY A 84 -10.25 18.54 11.53
N ALA A 85 -11.54 18.67 11.22
CA ALA A 85 -12.11 19.89 10.65
C ALA A 85 -13.07 20.60 11.61
N ARG A 86 -12.58 20.96 12.80
CA ARG A 86 -13.27 21.96 13.63
C ARG A 86 -12.33 22.58 14.66
N GLY A 87 -11.60 23.61 14.24
CA GLY A 87 -10.88 24.46 15.19
C GLY A 87 -9.63 25.11 14.62
N SER A 88 -9.78 25.99 13.62
CA SER A 88 -8.79 27.07 13.43
C SER A 88 -9.46 28.29 12.78
N PHE A 89 -9.90 29.19 13.67
CA PHE A 89 -9.98 30.68 13.67
C PHE A 89 -9.48 31.45 12.41
N PRO A 90 -10.02 32.66 12.11
CA PRO A 90 -9.91 33.82 13.02
C PRO A 90 -11.11 34.78 13.10
N GLY A 91 -11.33 35.32 14.31
CA GLY A 91 -11.85 36.68 14.48
C GLY A 91 -10.72 37.68 14.18
N GLU A 92 -11.06 38.97 14.20
CA GLU A 92 -10.23 40.12 13.79
C GLU A 92 -10.37 40.43 12.29
N ASP A 93 -11.39 41.21 11.95
CA ASP A 93 -11.12 42.62 11.61
C ASP A 93 -12.41 43.46 11.53
N SER A 94 -12.33 44.63 12.16
CA SER A 94 -13.18 45.85 12.10
C SER A 94 -14.42 45.94 13.01
#